data_AF-I9UMK0-F1
#
_entry.id   AF-I9UMK0-F1
#
_cell.length_a   1.000
_cell.length_b   1.000
_cell.length_c   1.000
_cell.angle_alpha   90.00
_cell.angle_beta   90.00
_cell.angle_gamma   90.00
#
_symmetry.space_group_name_H-M   'P 1'
#
loop_
_entity.id
_entity.type
_entity.pdbx_description
1 polymer ?
#
loop_
_entity_poly.entity_id
_entity_poly.type
_entity_poly.pdbx_seq_one_letter_code
_entity_poly.pdbx_strand_id
1 'polypeptide(L)'
;MNNTEPWKKYVPETVSLYHVDYRENLDEREDLQEQCIRNNNMGRLYETVMECYAEQEAESLLKILGEIKEKMAEEKRQEEFEEHREEITNLILSRNDTDPAEELIKNSAAVNMYYSPGTKIEERIGKESKAMSCYKVRRALKLKKGQFDTLIEELVDNATYGGELRIYFNAGFNELVTNDNGEDFRTIRFHGDVIIAVANSFNGSGYHISLPLDITFPFVRDRLFVDSQVRYSYAIEVCGMCRDWCDSTSWETEYKTVRNTGRNREKE
;
A
#
# COMPACT_ATOMS: atom_id res chain seq x y z
N MET A 1 -4.93 36.71 -30.49
CA MET A 1 -5.82 35.78 -31.20
C MET A 1 -5.51 34.39 -30.63
N ASN A 2 -6.41 33.83 -29.81
CA ASN A 2 -6.25 32.46 -29.36
C ASN A 2 -6.55 31.56 -30.56
N ASN A 3 -5.49 30.99 -31.14
CA ASN A 3 -5.57 30.00 -32.22
C ASN A 3 -6.04 28.67 -31.60
N THR A 4 -7.31 28.59 -31.23
CA THR A 4 -7.94 27.29 -30.94
C THR A 4 -8.26 26.64 -32.27
N GLU A 5 -7.57 25.54 -32.57
CA GLU A 5 -7.84 24.72 -33.75
C GLU A 5 -9.34 24.38 -33.84
N PRO A 6 -9.98 24.55 -35.02
CA PRO A 6 -11.44 24.48 -35.14
C PRO A 6 -12.03 23.15 -34.70
N TRP A 7 -11.29 22.04 -34.83
CA TRP A 7 -11.71 20.71 -34.45
C TRP A 7 -11.78 20.47 -32.94
N LYS A 8 -11.05 21.24 -32.11
CA LYS A 8 -11.01 21.05 -30.65
C LYS A 8 -12.36 21.21 -29.96
N LYS A 9 -13.28 21.95 -30.56
CA LYS A 9 -14.65 22.14 -30.05
C LYS A 9 -15.50 20.87 -30.08
N TYR A 10 -15.13 19.87 -30.89
CA TYR A 10 -15.87 18.59 -30.99
C TYR A 10 -15.41 17.57 -29.95
N VAL A 11 -14.20 17.73 -29.43
CA VAL A 11 -13.66 16.83 -28.40
C VAL A 11 -14.26 17.21 -27.05
N PRO A 12 -14.90 16.27 -26.32
CA PRO A 12 -15.45 16.53 -24.99
C PRO A 12 -14.39 17.11 -24.03
N GLU A 13 -14.79 18.00 -23.12
CA GLU A 13 -13.87 18.62 -22.15
C GLU A 13 -13.30 17.62 -21.14
N THR A 14 -14.09 16.60 -20.80
CA THR A 14 -13.69 15.44 -20.00
C THR A 14 -14.24 14.16 -20.64
N VAL A 15 -13.51 13.07 -20.52
CA VAL A 15 -13.94 11.74 -20.99
C VAL A 15 -13.62 10.72 -19.91
N SER A 16 -14.43 9.67 -19.82
CA SER A 16 -14.14 8.50 -18.98
C SER A 16 -13.94 7.33 -19.92
N LEU A 17 -12.70 6.85 -20.05
CA LEU A 17 -12.35 5.73 -20.92
C LEU A 17 -12.52 4.36 -20.23
N TYR A 18 -12.67 4.39 -18.92
CA TYR A 18 -12.73 3.19 -18.09
C TYR A 18 -14.00 3.18 -17.26
N HIS A 19 -14.48 1.98 -16.96
CA HIS A 19 -15.49 1.74 -15.96
C HIS A 19 -15.03 0.58 -15.07
N VAL A 20 -14.72 0.90 -13.82
CA VAL A 20 -14.38 -0.06 -12.77
C VAL A 20 -15.62 -0.31 -11.93
N ASP A 21 -16.08 -1.56 -11.87
CA ASP A 21 -17.21 -1.93 -11.00
C ASP A 21 -16.78 -1.81 -9.53
N TYR A 22 -17.66 -1.33 -8.65
CA TYR A 22 -17.36 -1.19 -7.22
C TYR A 22 -17.02 -2.52 -6.52
N ARG A 23 -17.33 -3.65 -7.15
CA ARG A 23 -16.97 -5.00 -6.69
C ARG A 23 -15.58 -5.44 -7.15
N GLU A 24 -15.01 -4.78 -8.16
CA GLU A 24 -13.64 -5.02 -8.60
C GLU A 24 -12.69 -4.35 -7.61
N ASN A 25 -11.77 -5.15 -7.06
CA ASN A 25 -10.80 -4.74 -6.05
C ASN A 25 -9.55 -5.65 -6.11
N LEU A 26 -8.60 -5.40 -5.22
CA LEU A 26 -7.31 -6.09 -5.14
C LEU A 26 -7.23 -7.07 -3.96
N ASP A 27 -8.36 -7.38 -3.31
CA ASP A 27 -8.41 -8.18 -2.09
C ASP A 27 -7.87 -9.61 -2.28
N GLU A 28 -8.05 -10.18 -3.48
CA GLU A 28 -7.52 -11.50 -3.85
C GLU A 28 -6.12 -11.42 -4.50
N ARG A 29 -5.52 -10.22 -4.53
CA ARG A 29 -4.23 -9.91 -5.18
C ARG A 29 -3.19 -9.40 -4.19
N GLU A 30 -3.18 -9.96 -2.99
CA GLU A 30 -2.22 -9.60 -1.94
C GLU A 30 -0.75 -9.87 -2.36
N ASP A 31 -0.54 -10.78 -3.32
CA ASP A 31 0.76 -11.02 -3.97
C ASP A 31 1.25 -9.80 -4.77
N LEU A 32 0.35 -9.12 -5.48
CA LEU A 32 0.63 -7.91 -6.23
C LEU A 32 0.84 -6.73 -5.27
N GLN A 33 0.02 -6.64 -4.22
CA GLN A 33 0.17 -5.61 -3.19
C GLN A 33 1.53 -5.71 -2.48
N GLU A 34 1.94 -6.91 -2.08
CA GLU A 34 3.26 -7.18 -1.49
C GLU A 34 4.40 -6.83 -2.45
N GLN A 35 4.28 -7.15 -3.75
CA GLN A 35 5.27 -6.73 -4.74
C GLN A 35 5.41 -5.21 -4.82
N CYS A 36 4.29 -4.47 -4.78
CA CYS A 36 4.32 -3.02 -4.79
C CYS A 36 5.00 -2.46 -3.54
N ILE A 37 4.67 -3.01 -2.36
CA ILE A 37 5.29 -2.65 -1.08
C ILE A 37 6.78 -2.93 -1.13
N ARG A 38 7.21 -4.15 -1.48
CA ARG A 38 8.61 -4.58 -1.48
C ARG A 38 9.49 -3.76 -2.41
N ASN A 39 8.99 -3.47 -3.60
CA ASN A 39 9.71 -2.70 -4.60
C ASN A 39 9.57 -1.18 -4.40
N ASN A 40 8.77 -0.77 -3.40
CA ASN A 40 8.39 0.62 -3.16
C ASN A 40 7.91 1.32 -4.44
N ASN A 41 7.11 0.61 -5.24
CA ASN A 41 6.78 1.03 -6.60
C ASN A 41 5.44 0.43 -7.07
N MET A 42 4.56 1.28 -7.60
CA MET A 42 3.25 0.91 -8.14
C MET A 42 3.28 0.47 -9.61
N GLY A 43 4.44 0.49 -10.28
CA GLY A 43 4.58 0.18 -11.70
C GLY A 43 3.98 -1.18 -12.07
N ARG A 44 4.17 -2.21 -11.24
CA ARG A 44 3.57 -3.52 -11.48
C ARG A 44 2.04 -3.51 -11.44
N LEU A 45 1.45 -2.72 -10.54
CA LEU A 45 0.01 -2.51 -10.51
C LEU A 45 -0.45 -1.82 -11.80
N TYR A 46 0.20 -0.71 -12.18
CA TYR A 46 -0.15 0.02 -13.39
C TYR A 46 -0.02 -0.83 -14.65
N GLU A 47 1.04 -1.62 -14.79
CA GLU A 47 1.21 -2.59 -15.89
C GLU A 47 0.04 -3.58 -15.94
N THR A 48 -0.29 -4.19 -14.80
CA THR A 48 -1.39 -5.16 -14.71
C THR A 48 -2.73 -4.53 -15.06
N VAL A 49 -3.00 -3.33 -14.55
CA VAL A 49 -4.25 -2.61 -14.79
C VAL A 49 -4.36 -2.19 -16.25
N MET A 50 -3.30 -1.65 -16.86
CA MET A 50 -3.29 -1.33 -18.29
C MET A 50 -3.62 -2.56 -19.15
N GLU A 51 -3.05 -3.73 -18.83
CA GLU A 51 -3.35 -4.98 -19.54
C GLU A 51 -4.82 -5.40 -19.37
N CYS A 52 -5.37 -5.32 -18.15
CA CYS A 52 -6.76 -5.70 -17.86
C CYS A 52 -7.79 -4.79 -18.53
N TYR A 53 -7.50 -3.50 -18.65
CA TYR A 53 -8.44 -2.49 -19.15
C TYR A 53 -8.18 -2.05 -20.61
N ALA A 54 -7.18 -2.62 -21.28
CA ALA A 54 -6.80 -2.25 -22.65
C ALA A 54 -7.96 -2.41 -23.67
N GLU A 55 -8.75 -3.49 -23.56
CA GLU A 55 -9.88 -3.72 -24.45
C GLU A 55 -10.98 -2.66 -24.23
N GLN A 56 -11.31 -2.38 -22.97
CA GLN A 56 -12.30 -1.36 -22.62
C GLN A 56 -11.87 0.05 -23.07
N GLU A 57 -10.59 0.39 -22.91
CA GLU A 57 -10.03 1.65 -23.40
C GLU A 57 -10.20 1.76 -24.92
N ALA A 58 -9.81 0.72 -25.65
CA ALA A 58 -9.89 0.69 -27.11
C ALA A 58 -11.34 0.83 -27.60
N GLU A 59 -12.29 0.10 -26.99
CA GLU A 59 -13.71 0.19 -27.33
C GLU A 59 -14.29 1.58 -27.04
N SER A 60 -13.98 2.14 -25.85
CA SER A 60 -14.46 3.46 -25.43
C SER A 60 -13.89 4.56 -26.33
N LEU A 61 -12.60 4.49 -26.65
CA LEU A 61 -11.94 5.42 -27.55
C LEU A 61 -12.53 5.34 -28.97
N LEU A 62 -12.74 4.14 -29.51
CA LEU A 62 -13.35 3.95 -30.82
C LEU A 62 -14.76 4.53 -30.88
N LYS A 63 -15.56 4.35 -29.83
CA LYS A 63 -16.90 4.93 -29.72
C LYS A 63 -16.85 6.46 -29.74
N ILE A 64 -16.01 7.07 -28.90
CA ILE A 64 -15.87 8.54 -28.83
C ILE A 64 -15.38 9.11 -30.17
N LEU A 65 -14.39 8.46 -30.80
CA LEU A 65 -13.91 8.86 -32.12
C LEU A 65 -15.01 8.78 -33.18
N GLY A 66 -15.86 7.75 -33.13
CA GLY A 66 -17.03 7.62 -34.00
C GLY A 66 -18.01 8.78 -33.81
N GLU A 67 -18.36 9.11 -32.58
CA GLU A 67 -19.27 10.23 -32.26
C GLU A 67 -18.71 11.59 -32.69
N ILE A 68 -17.40 11.82 -32.54
CA ILE A 68 -16.73 13.04 -33.02
C ILE A 68 -16.77 13.10 -34.54
N LYS A 69 -16.45 11.99 -35.22
CA LYS A 69 -16.46 11.90 -36.67
C LYS A 69 -17.84 12.18 -37.25
N GLU A 70 -18.90 11.65 -36.63
CA GLU A 70 -20.29 11.92 -37.03
C GLU A 70 -20.63 13.41 -36.90
N LYS A 71 -20.33 14.04 -35.75
CA LYS A 71 -20.56 15.48 -35.54
C LYS A 71 -19.80 16.36 -36.54
N MET A 72 -18.55 16.00 -36.87
CA MET A 72 -17.77 16.74 -37.88
C MET A 72 -18.31 16.51 -39.29
N ALA A 73 -18.82 15.32 -39.60
CA ALA A 73 -19.44 15.01 -40.89
C ALA A 73 -20.72 15.82 -41.13
N GLU A 74 -21.53 16.07 -40.11
CA GLU A 74 -22.72 16.96 -40.18
C GLU A 74 -22.34 18.39 -40.64
N GLU A 75 -21.17 18.88 -40.25
CA GLU A 75 -20.61 20.17 -40.68
C GLU A 75 -19.72 20.09 -41.94
N LYS A 76 -19.69 18.93 -42.64
CA LYS A 76 -18.84 18.65 -43.81
C LYS A 76 -17.34 18.80 -43.55
N ARG A 77 -16.90 18.51 -42.32
CA ARG A 77 -15.50 18.59 -41.86
C ARG A 77 -14.85 17.21 -41.70
N GLN A 78 -15.32 16.22 -42.44
CA GLN A 78 -14.82 14.85 -42.26
C GLN A 78 -13.35 14.68 -42.71
N GLU A 79 -12.88 15.45 -43.69
CA GLU A 79 -11.46 15.46 -44.07
C GLU A 79 -10.58 16.02 -42.93
N GLU A 80 -11.02 17.09 -42.26
CA GLU A 80 -10.35 17.67 -41.08
C GLU A 80 -10.23 16.64 -39.94
N PHE A 81 -11.24 15.78 -39.75
CA PHE A 81 -11.15 14.69 -38.77
C PHE A 81 -10.03 13.70 -39.11
N GLU A 82 -9.91 13.28 -40.37
CA GLU A 82 -8.88 12.32 -40.78
C GLU A 82 -7.47 12.94 -40.72
N GLU A 83 -7.34 14.23 -41.08
CA GLU A 83 -6.08 14.99 -40.98
C GLU A 83 -5.60 15.12 -39.53
N HIS A 84 -6.52 15.30 -38.58
CA HIS A 84 -6.20 15.55 -37.17
C HIS A 84 -6.49 14.35 -36.25
N ARG A 85 -6.68 13.13 -36.78
CA ARG A 85 -7.12 11.95 -36.01
C ARG A 85 -6.22 11.62 -34.83
N GLU A 86 -4.90 11.72 -35.01
CA GLU A 86 -3.91 11.46 -33.95
C GLU A 86 -3.99 12.53 -32.85
N GLU A 87 -4.11 13.79 -33.22
CA GLU A 87 -4.21 14.92 -32.28
C GLU A 87 -5.51 14.88 -31.48
N ILE A 88 -6.62 14.50 -32.13
CA ILE A 88 -7.91 14.24 -31.48
C ILE A 88 -7.75 13.09 -30.48
N THR A 89 -7.11 11.99 -30.88
CA THR A 89 -6.89 10.82 -30.01
C THR A 89 -6.06 11.21 -28.78
N ASN A 90 -4.95 11.90 -28.97
CA ASN A 90 -4.10 12.38 -27.88
C ASN A 90 -4.86 13.34 -26.95
N LEU A 91 -5.73 14.20 -27.50
CA LEU A 91 -6.54 15.10 -26.69
C LEU A 91 -7.58 14.36 -25.85
N ILE A 92 -8.23 13.32 -26.40
CA ILE A 92 -9.15 12.45 -25.66
C ILE A 92 -8.41 11.79 -24.49
N LEU A 93 -7.26 11.14 -24.76
CA LEU A 93 -6.45 10.49 -23.73
C LEU A 93 -6.02 11.48 -22.63
N SER A 94 -5.61 12.70 -23.01
CA SER A 94 -5.21 13.74 -22.04
C SER A 94 -6.36 14.29 -21.19
N ARG A 95 -7.61 14.08 -21.62
CA ARG A 95 -8.84 14.51 -20.93
C ARG A 95 -9.53 13.35 -20.22
N ASN A 96 -8.90 12.18 -20.19
CA ASN A 96 -9.39 11.05 -19.42
C ASN A 96 -9.35 11.37 -17.93
N ASP A 97 -10.50 11.28 -17.27
CA ASP A 97 -10.67 11.63 -15.86
C ASP A 97 -10.71 10.41 -14.93
N THR A 98 -10.60 9.21 -15.50
CA THR A 98 -10.69 7.95 -14.76
C THR A 98 -9.35 7.24 -14.73
N ASP A 99 -8.82 6.96 -13.54
CA ASP A 99 -7.68 6.06 -13.33
C ASP A 99 -8.18 4.73 -12.72
N PRO A 100 -8.20 3.63 -13.49
CA PRO A 100 -8.67 2.35 -12.98
C PRO A 100 -7.83 1.81 -11.82
N ALA A 101 -6.54 2.14 -11.72
CA ALA A 101 -5.71 1.71 -10.60
C ALA A 101 -6.12 2.41 -9.30
N GLU A 102 -6.43 3.71 -9.35
CA GLU A 102 -6.92 4.45 -8.18
C GLU A 102 -8.28 3.93 -7.71
N GLU A 103 -9.21 3.64 -8.63
CA GLU A 103 -10.52 3.08 -8.26
C GLU A 103 -10.40 1.66 -7.68
N LEU A 104 -9.55 0.80 -8.25
CA LEU A 104 -9.29 -0.53 -7.68
C LEU A 104 -8.69 -0.45 -6.28
N ILE A 105 -7.74 0.45 -6.05
CA ILE A 105 -7.16 0.69 -4.71
C ILE A 105 -8.25 1.11 -3.72
N LYS A 106 -9.09 2.07 -4.12
CA LYS A 106 -10.18 2.60 -3.29
C LYS A 106 -11.26 1.56 -2.97
N ASN A 107 -11.51 0.62 -3.87
CA ASN A 107 -12.44 -0.49 -3.65
C ASN A 107 -11.84 -1.63 -2.82
N SER A 108 -10.52 -1.61 -2.58
CA SER A 108 -9.82 -2.65 -1.84
C SER A 108 -9.87 -2.40 -0.34
N ALA A 109 -9.96 -3.49 0.42
CA ALA A 109 -9.84 -3.44 1.87
C ALA A 109 -8.38 -3.27 2.29
N ALA A 110 -8.18 -2.72 3.49
CA ALA A 110 -6.89 -2.78 4.16
C ALA A 110 -6.48 -4.24 4.40
N VAL A 111 -5.19 -4.53 4.25
CA VAL A 111 -4.62 -5.86 4.45
C VAL A 111 -3.96 -5.97 5.81
N ASN A 112 -3.92 -7.17 6.38
CA ASN A 112 -3.20 -7.44 7.62
C ASN A 112 -1.69 -7.42 7.36
N MET A 113 -1.03 -6.45 7.99
CA MET A 113 0.40 -6.26 7.89
C MET A 113 1.07 -6.49 9.24
N TYR A 114 2.36 -6.76 9.17
CA TYR A 114 3.20 -6.65 10.36
C TYR A 114 4.51 -5.92 10.08
N TYR A 115 4.99 -5.25 11.12
CA TYR A 115 6.33 -4.68 11.16
C TYR A 115 7.18 -5.44 12.18
N SER A 116 8.36 -5.86 11.75
CA SER A 116 9.33 -6.54 12.61
C SER A 116 10.28 -5.54 13.26
N PRO A 117 10.38 -5.48 14.59
CA PRO A 117 11.48 -4.78 15.26
C PRO A 117 12.85 -5.44 15.03
N GLY A 118 12.92 -6.61 14.38
CA GLY A 118 14.14 -7.39 14.17
C GLY A 118 14.58 -8.21 15.39
N THR A 119 13.63 -8.55 16.28
CA THR A 119 13.92 -9.28 17.51
C THR A 119 13.36 -10.69 17.44
N LYS A 120 14.24 -11.67 17.60
CA LYS A 120 13.88 -13.09 17.67
C LYS A 120 13.79 -13.55 19.14
N ILE A 121 12.68 -14.21 19.45
CA ILE A 121 12.44 -14.90 20.71
C ILE A 121 12.73 -16.38 20.49
N GLU A 122 13.59 -16.94 21.34
CA GLU A 122 13.96 -18.34 21.23
C GLU A 122 12.83 -19.24 21.72
N GLU A 123 12.80 -20.46 21.18
CA GLU A 123 11.95 -21.53 21.68
C GLU A 123 12.27 -21.82 23.15
N ARG A 124 11.22 -21.99 23.96
CA ARG A 124 11.34 -22.08 25.41
C ARG A 124 12.10 -23.33 25.88
N ILE A 125 12.02 -24.43 25.13
CA ILE A 125 12.56 -25.71 25.57
C ILE A 125 14.10 -25.72 25.39
N GLY A 126 14.81 -25.54 26.52
CA GLY A 126 16.24 -25.84 26.65
C GLY A 126 17.22 -24.81 26.07
N LYS A 127 16.76 -23.67 25.56
CA LYS A 127 17.62 -22.67 24.89
C LYS A 127 17.79 -21.37 25.66
N GLU A 128 16.69 -20.70 26.03
CA GLU A 128 16.71 -19.37 26.65
C GLU A 128 15.82 -19.29 27.89
N SER A 129 16.22 -18.50 28.89
CA SER A 129 15.40 -18.27 30.07
C SER A 129 14.24 -17.31 29.76
N LYS A 130 13.06 -17.56 30.35
CA LYS A 130 11.88 -16.68 30.25
C LYS A 130 12.23 -15.21 30.52
N ALA A 131 13.06 -14.96 31.55
CA ALA A 131 13.49 -13.61 31.91
C ALA A 131 14.26 -12.91 30.79
N MET A 132 15.11 -13.64 30.06
CA MET A 132 15.86 -13.10 28.92
C MET A 132 14.94 -12.79 27.73
N SER A 133 14.00 -13.69 27.43
CA SER A 133 13.01 -13.46 26.37
C SER A 133 12.13 -12.25 26.68
N CYS A 134 11.64 -12.11 27.92
CA CYS A 134 10.90 -10.93 28.37
C CYS A 134 11.76 -9.65 28.28
N TYR A 135 13.06 -9.74 28.59
CA TYR A 135 13.99 -8.62 28.43
C TYR A 135 14.14 -8.20 26.97
N LYS A 136 14.26 -9.16 26.04
CA LYS A 136 14.31 -8.88 24.59
C LYS A 136 13.06 -8.17 24.11
N VAL A 137 11.87 -8.64 24.50
CA VAL A 137 10.59 -7.99 24.16
C VAL A 137 10.57 -6.55 24.67
N ARG A 138 10.86 -6.32 25.97
CA ARG A 138 10.89 -4.96 26.53
C ARG A 138 11.88 -4.06 25.80
N ARG A 139 13.08 -4.56 25.51
CA ARG A 139 14.12 -3.80 24.81
C ARG A 139 13.69 -3.42 23.40
N ALA A 140 13.10 -4.34 22.65
CA ALA A 140 12.61 -4.10 21.30
C ALA A 140 11.50 -3.05 21.28
N LEU A 141 10.62 -3.09 22.29
CA LEU A 141 9.50 -2.16 22.46
C LEU A 141 9.86 -0.90 23.26
N LYS A 142 11.15 -0.66 23.54
CA LYS A 142 11.64 0.51 24.30
C LYS A 142 10.95 0.71 25.67
N LEU A 143 10.52 -0.39 26.30
CA LEU A 143 9.80 -0.39 27.57
C LEU A 143 10.75 -0.36 28.77
N LYS A 144 10.28 0.25 29.86
CA LYS A 144 11.00 0.22 31.14
C LYS A 144 10.82 -1.15 31.82
N LYS A 145 11.77 -1.54 32.67
CA LYS A 145 11.64 -2.72 33.53
C LYS A 145 10.41 -2.55 34.44
N GLY A 146 9.58 -3.59 34.56
CA GLY A 146 8.34 -3.56 35.35
C GLY A 146 7.10 -3.18 34.55
N GLN A 147 7.28 -2.60 33.36
CA GLN A 147 6.15 -2.15 32.55
C GLN A 147 5.53 -3.34 31.81
N PHE A 148 4.23 -3.55 32.00
CA PHE A 148 3.44 -4.64 31.40
C PHE A 148 4.00 -6.04 31.67
N ASP A 149 4.64 -6.26 32.82
CA ASP A 149 5.33 -7.52 33.12
C ASP A 149 4.43 -8.74 32.94
N THR A 150 3.21 -8.71 33.48
CA THR A 150 2.26 -9.82 33.35
C THR A 150 1.93 -10.15 31.90
N LEU A 151 1.63 -9.15 31.07
CA LEU A 151 1.27 -9.35 29.66
C LEU A 151 2.47 -9.82 28.82
N ILE A 152 3.67 -9.28 29.08
CA ILE A 152 4.89 -9.72 28.39
C ILE A 152 5.26 -11.15 28.79
N GLU A 153 5.07 -11.50 30.06
CA GLU A 153 5.27 -12.86 30.52
C GLU A 153 4.27 -13.82 29.89
N GLU A 154 3.00 -13.43 29.78
CA GLU A 154 1.94 -14.17 29.10
C GLU A 154 2.28 -14.39 27.62
N LEU A 155 2.74 -13.34 26.91
CA LEU A 155 3.17 -13.42 25.52
C LEU A 155 4.28 -14.48 25.34
N VAL A 156 5.31 -14.41 26.18
CA VAL A 156 6.46 -15.33 26.11
C VAL A 156 6.07 -16.75 26.56
N ASP A 157 5.20 -16.88 27.55
CA ASP A 157 4.79 -18.19 28.07
C ASP A 157 3.95 -18.97 27.05
N ASN A 158 3.10 -18.29 26.29
CA ASN A 158 2.23 -18.90 25.30
C ASN A 158 2.88 -19.06 23.92
N ALA A 159 3.87 -18.24 23.57
CA ALA A 159 4.67 -18.41 22.36
C ALA A 159 5.79 -19.46 22.54
N THR A 160 5.42 -20.68 22.91
CA THR A 160 6.34 -21.75 23.36
C THR A 160 7.40 -22.14 22.33
N TYR A 161 7.05 -22.09 21.03
CA TYR A 161 7.95 -22.36 19.90
C TYR A 161 8.84 -21.17 19.52
N GLY A 162 8.79 -20.08 20.30
CA GLY A 162 9.46 -18.82 19.97
C GLY A 162 8.96 -18.23 18.66
N GLY A 163 9.78 -17.39 18.05
CA GLY A 163 9.43 -16.74 16.79
C GLY A 163 10.02 -15.34 16.68
N GLU A 164 9.51 -14.60 15.72
CA GLU A 164 9.81 -13.19 15.54
C GLU A 164 8.81 -12.34 16.31
N LEU A 165 9.30 -11.33 17.03
CA LEU A 165 8.46 -10.29 17.59
C LEU A 165 7.93 -9.42 16.44
N ARG A 166 6.60 -9.23 16.38
CA ARG A 166 5.90 -8.53 15.31
C ARG A 166 4.90 -7.56 15.89
N ILE A 167 4.72 -6.42 15.23
CA ILE A 167 3.66 -5.45 15.51
C ILE A 167 2.66 -5.54 14.37
N TYR A 168 1.41 -5.90 14.67
CA TYR A 168 0.36 -6.12 13.69
C TYR A 168 -0.55 -4.90 13.55
N PHE A 169 -0.91 -4.58 12.32
CA PHE A 169 -1.76 -3.43 11.97
C PHE A 169 -2.41 -3.65 10.60
N ASN A 170 -3.47 -2.89 10.32
CA ASN A 170 -4.12 -2.87 9.01
C ASN A 170 -3.67 -1.64 8.22
N ALA A 171 -3.39 -1.82 6.93
CA ALA A 171 -3.04 -0.71 6.05
C ALA A 171 -3.50 -0.97 4.61
N GLY A 172 -3.88 0.10 3.90
CA GLY A 172 -3.87 0.07 2.44
C GLY A 172 -2.43 0.02 1.95
N PHE A 173 -2.10 -0.90 1.05
CA PHE A 173 -0.72 -1.04 0.56
C PHE A 173 -0.18 0.25 -0.09
N ASN A 174 -1.06 1.05 -0.68
CA ASN A 174 -0.75 2.33 -1.30
C ASN A 174 -0.26 3.39 -0.31
N GLU A 175 -0.71 3.34 0.94
CA GLU A 175 -0.26 4.26 1.99
C GLU A 175 1.18 3.97 2.43
N LEU A 176 1.70 2.80 2.06
CA LEU A 176 3.04 2.34 2.40
C LEU A 176 3.97 2.32 1.17
N VAL A 177 3.59 2.92 0.04
CA VAL A 177 4.43 3.01 -1.16
C VAL A 177 4.66 4.48 -1.51
N THR A 178 5.93 4.89 -1.66
CA THR A 178 6.29 6.28 -2.00
C THR A 178 6.51 6.49 -3.49
N ASN A 179 6.69 5.42 -4.28
CA ASN A 179 7.17 5.46 -5.66
C ASN A 179 8.56 6.13 -5.83
N ASP A 180 9.30 6.31 -4.74
CA ASP A 180 10.64 6.88 -4.74
C ASP A 180 11.63 5.93 -4.06
N ASN A 181 12.41 5.22 -4.86
CA ASN A 181 13.44 4.28 -4.39
C ASN A 181 14.66 4.98 -3.78
N GLY A 182 14.82 6.30 -3.97
CA GLY A 182 15.88 7.10 -3.36
C GLY A 182 15.51 7.61 -1.97
N GLU A 183 14.23 7.90 -1.72
CA GLU A 183 13.74 8.49 -0.47
C GLU A 183 12.48 7.76 0.06
N ASP A 184 12.71 6.65 0.76
CA ASP A 184 11.66 5.96 1.52
C ASP A 184 11.28 6.74 2.82
N PHE A 185 10.22 6.31 3.50
CA PHE A 185 9.81 6.83 4.79
C PHE A 185 10.98 6.80 5.78
N ARG A 186 10.99 7.79 6.68
CA ARG A 186 12.01 7.91 7.72
C ARG A 186 11.66 7.05 8.93
N THR A 187 10.41 7.11 9.34
CA THR A 187 9.92 6.47 10.56
C THR A 187 8.53 5.88 10.35
N ILE A 188 8.21 4.91 11.19
CA ILE A 188 6.86 4.40 11.40
C ILE A 188 6.57 4.41 12.90
N ARG A 189 5.42 4.97 13.26
CA ARG A 189 4.93 5.04 14.63
C ARG A 189 3.72 4.12 14.75
N PHE A 190 3.64 3.43 15.88
CA PHE A 190 2.49 2.63 16.29
C PHE A 190 1.99 3.18 17.61
N HIS A 191 0.69 3.41 17.72
CA HIS A 191 0.09 3.92 18.95
C HIS A 191 -1.32 3.38 19.19
N GLY A 192 -1.84 3.61 20.40
CA GLY A 192 -3.12 3.04 20.83
C GLY A 192 -2.93 1.67 21.46
N ASP A 193 -3.92 0.79 21.30
CA ASP A 193 -3.91 -0.57 21.83
C ASP A 193 -3.21 -1.49 20.81
N VAL A 194 -1.89 -1.36 20.75
CA VAL A 194 -1.01 -1.97 19.76
C VAL A 194 -0.97 -3.49 19.93
N ILE A 195 -1.29 -4.21 18.86
CA ILE A 195 -1.21 -5.66 18.79
C ILE A 195 0.22 -6.11 18.53
N ILE A 196 0.72 -6.95 19.44
CA ILE A 196 2.08 -7.46 19.42
C ILE A 196 2.03 -8.97 19.49
N ALA A 197 2.73 -9.64 18.58
CA ALA A 197 2.82 -11.08 18.57
C ALA A 197 4.27 -11.56 18.61
N VAL A 198 4.45 -12.77 19.12
CA VAL A 198 5.63 -13.60 18.80
C VAL A 198 5.11 -14.70 17.91
N ALA A 199 5.49 -14.66 16.63
CA ALA A 199 4.98 -15.56 15.61
C ALA A 199 6.11 -16.30 14.89
N ASN A 200 5.91 -17.59 14.66
CA ASN A 200 6.82 -18.47 13.96
C ASN A 200 6.15 -18.96 12.67
N SER A 201 6.36 -18.22 11.59
CA SER A 201 5.83 -18.54 10.26
C SER A 201 6.46 -19.77 9.60
N PHE A 202 7.46 -20.43 10.21
CA PHE A 202 7.99 -21.69 9.69
C PHE A 202 7.24 -22.91 10.21
N ASN A 203 6.80 -22.84 11.47
CA ASN A 203 6.10 -23.94 12.15
C ASN A 203 4.60 -23.69 12.30
N GLY A 204 4.10 -22.49 11.99
CA GLY A 204 2.70 -22.14 12.13
C GLY A 204 2.26 -22.06 13.60
N SER A 205 2.92 -21.20 14.37
CA SER A 205 2.59 -21.01 15.79
C SER A 205 2.85 -19.58 16.24
N GLY A 206 2.26 -19.18 17.35
CA GLY A 206 2.53 -17.90 17.97
C GLY A 206 1.51 -17.55 19.03
N TYR A 207 1.71 -16.40 19.64
CA TYR A 207 0.75 -15.78 20.55
C TYR A 207 0.82 -14.27 20.43
N HIS A 208 -0.27 -13.59 20.75
CA HIS A 208 -0.34 -12.13 20.69
C HIS A 208 -0.97 -11.56 21.95
N ILE A 209 -0.64 -10.31 22.22
CA ILE A 209 -1.22 -9.48 23.27
C ILE A 209 -1.53 -8.10 22.69
N SER A 210 -2.41 -7.35 23.35
CA SER A 210 -2.59 -5.92 23.10
C SER A 210 -1.90 -5.12 24.21
N LEU A 211 -1.13 -4.09 23.84
CA LEU A 211 -0.48 -3.18 24.78
C LEU A 211 -0.80 -1.73 24.44
N PRO A 212 -1.18 -0.89 25.42
CA PRO A 212 -1.34 0.54 25.20
C PRO A 212 0.04 1.19 25.05
N LEU A 213 0.46 1.39 23.80
CA LEU A 213 1.80 1.87 23.44
C LEU A 213 1.74 3.15 22.62
N ASP A 214 2.89 3.82 22.58
CA ASP A 214 3.22 4.87 21.64
C ASP A 214 4.72 4.73 21.33
N ILE A 215 5.03 4.17 20.17
CA ILE A 215 6.38 3.76 19.81
C ILE A 215 6.70 4.07 18.36
N THR A 216 7.88 4.65 18.13
CA THR A 216 8.39 4.97 16.80
C THR A 216 9.64 4.15 16.49
N PHE A 217 9.69 3.56 15.30
CA PHE A 217 10.86 2.89 14.74
C PHE A 217 11.41 3.69 13.54
N PRO A 218 12.73 3.67 13.30
CA PRO A 218 13.24 3.94 11.96
C PRO A 218 12.55 2.99 10.98
N PHE A 219 12.06 3.53 9.87
CA PHE A 219 11.42 2.71 8.85
C PHE A 219 12.49 1.94 8.05
N VAL A 220 12.27 0.65 7.90
CA VAL A 220 13.11 -0.26 7.13
C VAL A 220 12.17 -1.14 6.33
N ARG A 221 12.20 -0.97 5.00
CA ARG A 221 11.31 -1.66 4.06
C ARG A 221 11.28 -3.17 4.24
N ASP A 222 12.45 -3.78 4.41
CA ASP A 222 12.62 -5.23 4.59
C ASP A 222 12.03 -5.77 5.90
N ARG A 223 11.53 -4.90 6.77
CA ARG A 223 10.87 -5.26 8.04
C ARG A 223 9.35 -5.17 7.98
N LEU A 224 8.79 -4.66 6.89
CA LEU A 224 7.37 -4.58 6.62
C LEU A 224 6.94 -5.80 5.79
N PHE A 225 5.82 -6.43 6.14
CA PHE A 225 5.31 -7.63 5.46
C PHE A 225 3.79 -7.62 5.41
N VAL A 226 3.21 -8.09 4.29
CA VAL A 226 1.83 -8.59 4.27
C VAL A 226 1.80 -9.98 4.92
N ASP A 227 0.94 -10.20 5.92
CA ASP A 227 0.96 -11.42 6.74
C ASP A 227 0.62 -12.69 5.96
N SER A 228 -0.20 -12.60 4.92
CA SER A 228 -0.53 -13.74 4.05
C SER A 228 0.62 -14.18 3.13
N GLN A 229 1.65 -13.34 2.98
CA GLN A 229 2.75 -13.58 2.04
C GLN A 229 3.97 -14.24 2.69
N VAL A 230 3.83 -14.70 3.94
CA VAL A 230 4.78 -15.60 4.60
C VAL A 230 4.27 -17.03 4.59
N ARG A 231 5.17 -17.99 4.82
CA ARG A 231 4.86 -19.43 4.73
C ARG A 231 3.64 -19.87 5.55
N TYR A 232 3.53 -19.35 6.77
CA TYR A 232 2.33 -19.48 7.59
C TYR A 232 1.99 -18.09 8.13
N SER A 233 0.90 -17.54 7.61
CA SER A 233 0.26 -16.33 8.07
C SER A 233 -0.25 -16.52 9.50
N TYR A 234 0.10 -15.57 10.37
CA TYR A 234 -0.30 -15.69 11.77
C TYR A 234 -1.80 -15.42 11.92
N ALA A 235 -2.32 -14.40 11.24
CA ALA A 235 -3.72 -14.01 11.33
C ALA A 235 -4.63 -15.11 10.79
N ILE A 236 -4.42 -15.55 9.54
CA ILE A 236 -5.36 -16.43 8.84
C ILE A 236 -5.10 -17.90 9.13
N GLU A 237 -3.89 -18.40 8.82
CA GLU A 237 -3.61 -19.84 8.88
C GLU A 237 -3.38 -20.37 10.30
N VAL A 238 -2.75 -19.57 11.18
CA VAL A 238 -2.46 -20.01 12.56
C VAL A 238 -3.65 -19.73 13.47
N CYS A 239 -4.23 -18.54 13.41
CA CYS A 239 -5.25 -18.11 14.37
C CYS A 239 -6.68 -18.05 13.82
N GLY A 240 -6.89 -18.07 12.49
CA GLY A 240 -8.23 -17.94 11.90
C GLY A 240 -8.93 -16.62 12.21
N MET A 241 -8.16 -15.53 12.31
CA MET A 241 -8.65 -14.20 12.65
C MET A 241 -9.42 -13.54 11.50
N CYS A 242 -10.39 -12.70 11.86
CA CYS A 242 -11.02 -11.76 10.93
C CYS A 242 -10.06 -10.62 10.58
N ARG A 243 -10.29 -9.92 9.47
CA ARG A 243 -9.40 -8.85 8.99
C ARG A 243 -9.22 -7.70 9.99
N ASP A 244 -10.23 -7.41 10.80
CA ASP A 244 -10.30 -6.30 11.78
C ASP A 244 -9.59 -6.59 13.11
N TRP A 245 -8.99 -7.78 13.28
CA TRP A 245 -8.43 -8.23 14.56
C TRP A 245 -7.31 -7.34 15.13
N CYS A 246 -6.66 -6.51 14.30
CA CYS A 246 -5.64 -5.55 14.72
C CYS A 246 -5.96 -4.08 14.42
N ASP A 247 -7.25 -3.75 14.24
CA ASP A 247 -7.73 -2.36 14.05
C ASP A 247 -7.46 -1.46 15.27
N SER A 248 -7.18 -2.05 16.44
CA SER A 248 -6.79 -1.32 17.64
C SER A 248 -5.38 -0.72 17.55
N THR A 249 -4.54 -1.19 16.62
CA THR A 249 -3.22 -0.61 16.33
C THR A 249 -3.36 0.55 15.35
N SER A 250 -3.24 1.77 15.85
CA SER A 250 -3.08 2.95 14.98
C SER A 250 -1.62 3.11 14.55
N TRP A 251 -1.41 3.67 13.35
CA TRP A 251 -0.06 3.87 12.81
C TRP A 251 0.04 5.12 11.94
N GLU A 252 1.27 5.63 11.79
CA GLU A 252 1.59 6.75 10.89
C GLU A 252 3.05 6.65 10.42
N THR A 253 3.34 7.14 9.22
CA THR A 253 4.70 7.25 8.67
C THR A 253 5.11 8.72 8.53
N GLU A 254 6.41 8.99 8.66
CA GLU A 254 6.98 10.33 8.45
C GLU A 254 7.90 10.32 7.22
N TYR A 255 7.67 11.21 6.25
CA TYR A 255 8.58 11.43 5.13
C TYR A 255 9.89 12.07 5.59
N LYS A 256 11.00 11.77 4.90
CA LYS A 256 12.19 12.60 5.03
C LYS A 256 11.87 13.98 4.44
N THR A 257 11.77 15.00 5.28
CA THR A 257 11.84 16.38 4.80
C THR A 257 13.20 16.58 4.13
N VAL A 258 13.22 16.83 2.82
CA VAL A 258 14.38 17.44 2.17
C VAL A 258 14.66 18.73 2.95
N ARG A 259 15.80 18.80 3.63
CA ARG A 259 16.25 20.06 4.23
C ARG A 259 16.23 21.09 3.11
N ASN A 260 15.33 22.05 3.21
CA ASN A 260 15.35 23.26 2.41
C ASN A 260 16.68 23.97 2.72
N THR A 261 17.75 23.62 2.01
CA THR A 261 18.97 24.44 1.98
C THR A 261 18.56 25.72 1.29
N GLY A 262 18.19 26.70 2.11
CA GLY A 262 17.69 27.98 1.68
C GLY A 262 18.57 28.58 0.60
N ARG A 263 17.89 29.15 -0.39
CA ARG A 263 18.36 30.25 -1.24
C ARG A 263 19.47 31.05 -0.57
N ASN A 264 20.70 30.85 -1.05
CA ASN A 264 21.72 31.89 -1.05
C ASN A 264 22.11 32.11 -2.51
N ARG A 265 21.25 32.84 -3.23
CA ARG A 265 21.66 33.68 -4.35
C ARG A 265 20.98 35.02 -4.18
N GLU A 266 21.81 36.05 -4.23
CA GLU A 266 21.55 37.50 -4.33
C GLU A 266 21.88 38.34 -3.09
N LYS A 267 23.10 38.88 -3.17
CA LYS A 267 23.72 40.11 -2.63
C LYS A 267 25.22 39.84 -2.81
N GLU A 268 25.94 40.41 -3.78
CA GLU A 268 25.89 41.71 -4.47
C GLU A 268 26.22 41.55 -5.97
#